data_AF-D3FRP8-F1
#
_entry.id   AF-D3FRP8-F1
#
_cell.length_a   1.000
_cell.length_b   1.000
_cell.length_c   1.000
_cell.angle_alpha   90.00
_cell.angle_beta   90.00
_cell.angle_gamma   90.00
#
_symmetry.space_group_name_H-M   'P 1'
#
loop_
_entity.id
_entity.type
_entity.pdbx_description
1 polymer ?
#
loop_
_entity_poly.entity_id
_entity_poly.type
_entity_poly.pdbx_seq_one_letter_code
_entity_poly.pdbx_strand_id
1 'polypeptide(L)'
;MSMPIIPKQPHRPDLCKVTIDLMESIALEEIALSHLVNAEAEKIQAFVGKHLNFPTCPNTGEIITFNKSVNRMIDSVLMKEFLLLRKLETTMEIIDLKHCHSHCDKCYDPCHDHKHHHDCGCAFEFGTDHKHEKECDCECDCHCEGDCDCGCHD
;
A
#
# COMPACT_ATOMS: atom_id res chain seq x y z
N MET A 1 -3.27 -22.43 32.83
CA MET A 1 -3.35 -22.98 31.47
C MET A 1 -2.16 -22.44 30.69
N SER A 2 -1.22 -23.27 30.26
CA SER A 2 -0.10 -22.86 29.41
C SER A 2 -0.59 -22.55 28.00
N MET A 3 0.05 -21.58 27.34
CA MET A 3 -0.29 -21.14 25.99
C MET A 3 0.04 -22.25 24.97
N PRO A 4 -0.78 -22.47 23.93
CA PRO A 4 -0.49 -23.47 22.90
C PRO A 4 0.76 -23.11 22.09
N ILE A 5 1.61 -24.11 21.80
CA ILE A 5 2.78 -23.93 20.92
C ILE A 5 2.35 -24.26 19.48
N ILE A 6 2.51 -23.31 18.57
CA ILE A 6 2.25 -23.52 17.14
C ILE A 6 3.51 -24.14 16.51
N PRO A 7 3.42 -25.35 15.90
CA PRO A 7 4.56 -25.98 15.25
C PRO A 7 4.98 -25.21 13.99
N LYS A 8 6.28 -25.24 13.67
CA LYS A 8 6.80 -24.63 12.44
C LYS A 8 6.23 -25.37 11.22
N GLN A 9 5.64 -24.62 10.29
CA GLN A 9 5.07 -25.18 9.07
C GLN A 9 6.05 -25.05 7.89
N PRO A 10 6.25 -26.11 7.09
CA PRO A 10 7.27 -26.15 6.05
C PRO A 10 7.00 -25.24 4.84
N HIS A 11 5.75 -24.84 4.62
CA HIS A 11 5.33 -24.04 3.46
C HIS A 11 4.80 -22.66 3.86
N ARG A 12 5.29 -22.09 4.96
CA ARG A 12 4.87 -20.75 5.39
C ARG A 12 5.47 -19.69 4.44
N PRO A 13 4.66 -18.87 3.76
CA PRO A 13 5.17 -17.80 2.92
C PRO A 13 5.91 -16.76 3.75
N ASP A 14 6.87 -16.09 3.13
CA ASP A 14 7.54 -14.95 3.73
C ASP A 14 6.60 -13.74 3.84
N LEU A 15 6.98 -12.78 4.68
CA LEU A 15 6.17 -11.58 4.90
C LEU A 15 6.01 -10.71 3.64
N CYS A 16 7.02 -10.64 2.74
CA CYS A 16 6.92 -9.81 1.52
C CYS A 16 5.84 -10.38 0.61
N LYS A 17 5.86 -11.69 0.41
CA LYS A 17 4.88 -12.40 -0.39
C LYS A 17 3.48 -12.23 0.17
N VAL A 18 3.30 -12.42 1.48
CA VAL A 18 1.99 -12.21 2.13
C VAL A 18 1.49 -10.78 1.93
N THR A 19 2.36 -9.77 2.04
CA THR A 19 1.98 -8.38 1.81
C THR A 19 1.56 -8.12 0.36
N ILE A 20 2.29 -8.65 -0.62
CA ILE A 20 1.93 -8.54 -2.05
C ILE A 20 0.57 -9.20 -2.29
N ASP A 21 0.37 -10.41 -1.78
CA ASP A 21 -0.90 -11.15 -1.90
C ASP A 21 -2.07 -10.36 -1.28
N LEU A 22 -1.84 -9.66 -0.15
CA LEU A 22 -2.83 -8.79 0.48
C LEU A 22 -3.15 -7.56 -0.36
N MET A 23 -2.14 -6.92 -0.95
CA MET A 23 -2.33 -5.77 -1.85
C MET A 23 -3.09 -6.19 -3.11
N GLU A 24 -2.76 -7.34 -3.70
CA GLU A 24 -3.49 -7.90 -4.83
C GLU A 24 -4.95 -8.19 -4.47
N SER A 25 -5.20 -8.76 -3.29
CA SER A 25 -6.56 -8.95 -2.76
C SER A 25 -7.36 -7.65 -2.73
N ILE A 26 -6.75 -6.55 -2.26
CA ILE A 26 -7.41 -5.24 -2.20
C ILE A 26 -7.71 -4.74 -3.62
N ALA A 27 -6.72 -4.82 -4.52
CA ALA A 27 -6.89 -4.40 -5.92
C ALA A 27 -8.00 -5.18 -6.64
N LEU A 28 -8.15 -6.48 -6.36
CA LEU A 28 -9.24 -7.30 -6.91
C LEU A 28 -10.61 -6.88 -6.37
N GLU A 29 -10.70 -6.49 -5.09
CA GLU A 29 -11.94 -5.95 -4.52
C GLU A 29 -12.31 -4.59 -5.13
N GLU A 30 -11.34 -3.71 -5.38
CA GLU A 30 -11.52 -2.43 -6.07
C GLU A 30 -12.05 -2.63 -7.50
N ILE A 31 -11.45 -3.57 -8.25
CA ILE A 31 -11.93 -3.93 -9.59
C ILE A 31 -13.38 -4.42 -9.52
N ALA A 32 -13.71 -5.29 -8.56
CA ALA A 32 -15.07 -5.78 -8.38
C ALA A 32 -16.08 -4.66 -8.06
N LEU A 33 -15.69 -3.68 -7.23
CA LEU A 33 -16.51 -2.49 -6.95
C LEU A 33 -16.74 -1.66 -8.20
N SER A 34 -15.72 -1.46 -9.03
CA SER A 34 -15.86 -0.71 -10.29
C SER A 34 -16.90 -1.33 -11.24
N HIS A 35 -16.91 -2.67 -11.33
CA HIS A 35 -17.91 -3.40 -12.12
C HIS A 35 -19.31 -3.24 -11.54
N LEU A 36 -19.44 -3.25 -10.21
CA LEU A 36 -20.71 -3.06 -9.53
C LEU A 36 -21.27 -1.64 -9.78
N VAL A 37 -20.41 -0.62 -9.70
CA VAL A 37 -20.76 0.78 -10.01
C VAL A 37 -21.20 0.94 -11.46
N ASN A 38 -20.48 0.32 -12.40
CA ASN A 38 -20.86 0.34 -13.81
C ASN A 38 -22.20 -0.35 -14.06
N ALA A 39 -22.44 -1.52 -13.46
CA ALA A 39 -23.72 -2.22 -13.57
C ALA A 39 -24.89 -1.38 -13.03
N GLU A 40 -24.67 -0.63 -11.94
CA GLU A 40 -25.67 0.30 -11.41
C GLU A 40 -25.92 1.47 -12.37
N ALA A 41 -24.86 2.01 -13.00
CA ALA A 41 -24.98 3.07 -14.00
C ALA A 41 -25.79 2.60 -15.22
N GLU A 42 -25.54 1.40 -15.71
CA GLU A 42 -26.32 0.78 -16.80
C GLU A 42 -27.79 0.59 -16.40
N LYS A 43 -28.05 0.15 -15.16
CA LYS A 43 -29.41 0.03 -14.61
C LYS A 43 -30.13 1.38 -14.57
N ILE A 44 -29.44 2.45 -14.17
CA ILE A 44 -29.97 3.83 -14.18
C ILE A 44 -30.29 4.25 -15.61
N GLN A 45 -29.39 4.02 -16.57
CA GLN A 45 -29.63 4.33 -17.98
C GLN A 45 -30.82 3.56 -18.54
N ALA A 46 -30.99 2.29 -18.19
CA ALA A 46 -32.14 1.49 -18.60
C ALA A 46 -33.46 2.02 -18.01
N PHE A 47 -33.46 2.46 -16.75
CA PHE A 47 -34.64 3.03 -16.09
C PHE A 47 -35.05 4.38 -16.68
N VAL A 48 -34.08 5.28 -16.87
CA VAL A 48 -34.31 6.66 -17.36
C VAL A 48 -34.52 6.69 -18.87
N GLY A 49 -33.93 5.74 -19.59
CA GLY A 49 -33.98 5.62 -21.04
C GLY A 49 -33.21 6.72 -21.78
N LYS A 50 -33.22 6.62 -23.11
CA LYS A 50 -32.50 7.55 -23.99
C LYS A 50 -33.18 8.92 -23.97
N HIS A 51 -32.42 9.98 -23.72
CA HIS A 51 -32.93 11.35 -23.61
C HIS A 51 -33.95 11.57 -22.48
N LEU A 52 -33.84 10.82 -21.37
CA LEU A 52 -34.73 10.94 -20.20
C LEU A 52 -36.20 10.67 -20.53
N ASN A 53 -36.46 9.74 -21.45
CA ASN A 53 -37.79 9.45 -21.97
C ASN A 53 -38.59 8.46 -21.12
N PHE A 54 -37.98 7.85 -20.10
CA PHE A 54 -38.59 6.91 -19.16
C PHE A 54 -39.48 5.85 -19.85
N PRO A 55 -38.88 4.84 -20.50
CA PRO A 55 -39.58 3.91 -21.40
C PRO A 55 -40.70 3.10 -20.74
N THR A 56 -40.65 2.93 -19.42
CA THR A 56 -41.66 2.21 -18.64
C THR A 56 -42.79 3.11 -18.12
N CYS A 57 -42.75 4.43 -18.41
CA CYS A 57 -43.69 5.44 -17.91
C CYS A 57 -43.92 5.35 -16.38
N PRO A 58 -42.85 5.37 -15.56
CA PRO A 58 -42.98 5.23 -14.13
C PRO A 58 -43.67 6.45 -13.52
N ASN A 59 -44.42 6.23 -12.45
CA ASN A 59 -45.00 7.32 -11.67
C ASN A 59 -43.94 7.98 -10.75
N THR A 60 -44.26 9.16 -10.21
CA THR A 60 -43.35 9.90 -9.31
C THR A 60 -42.87 9.07 -8.11
N GLY A 61 -43.73 8.22 -7.55
CA GLY A 61 -43.38 7.35 -6.42
C GLY A 61 -42.33 6.28 -6.79
N GLU A 62 -42.44 5.71 -8.00
CA GLU A 62 -41.47 4.76 -8.53
C GLU A 62 -40.12 5.43 -8.80
N ILE A 63 -40.11 6.64 -9.35
CA ILE A 63 -38.88 7.43 -9.56
C ILE A 63 -38.18 7.71 -8.22
N ILE A 64 -38.92 8.14 -7.20
CA ILE A 64 -38.37 8.39 -5.85
C ILE A 64 -37.81 7.09 -5.25
N THR A 65 -38.53 5.98 -5.39
CA THR A 65 -38.13 4.68 -4.86
C THR A 65 -36.86 4.18 -5.55
N PHE A 66 -36.78 4.30 -6.87
CA PHE A 66 -35.60 3.97 -7.66
C PHE A 66 -34.39 4.79 -7.21
N ASN A 67 -34.54 6.12 -7.12
CA ASN A 67 -33.46 7.01 -6.67
C ASN A 67 -32.99 6.67 -5.23
N LYS A 68 -33.92 6.36 -4.32
CA LYS A 68 -33.57 5.88 -2.96
C LYS A 68 -32.77 4.58 -3.00
N SER A 69 -33.08 3.67 -3.93
CA SER A 69 -32.30 2.43 -4.09
C SER A 69 -30.88 2.72 -4.57
N VAL A 70 -30.71 3.63 -5.53
CA VAL A 70 -29.39 4.06 -6.02
C VAL A 70 -28.57 4.69 -4.90
N ASN A 71 -29.17 5.60 -4.12
CA ASN A 71 -28.47 6.22 -2.99
C ASN A 71 -28.00 5.19 -1.96
N ARG A 72 -28.82 4.19 -1.62
CA ARG A 72 -28.41 3.11 -0.70
C ARG A 72 -27.24 2.28 -1.24
N MET A 73 -27.21 2.05 -2.55
CA MET A 73 -26.09 1.36 -3.19
C MET A 73 -24.81 2.22 -3.10
N ILE A 74 -24.90 3.53 -3.38
CA ILE A 74 -23.78 4.46 -3.23
C ILE A 74 -23.27 4.49 -1.78
N ASP A 75 -24.16 4.58 -0.79
CA ASP A 75 -23.80 4.53 0.63
C ASP A 75 -23.03 3.23 0.98
N SER A 76 -23.46 2.11 0.39
CA SER A 76 -22.81 0.81 0.58
C SER A 76 -21.43 0.75 -0.08
N VAL A 77 -21.27 1.34 -1.27
CA VAL A 77 -19.98 1.47 -1.96
C VAL A 77 -19.03 2.34 -1.15
N LEU A 78 -19.48 3.50 -0.65
CA LEU A 78 -18.67 4.38 0.19
C LEU A 78 -18.16 3.68 1.46
N MET A 79 -19.02 2.88 2.10
CA MET A 79 -18.58 2.07 3.25
C MET A 79 -17.52 1.04 2.85
N LYS A 80 -17.63 0.45 1.66
CA LYS A 80 -16.63 -0.50 1.14
C LYS A 80 -15.30 0.16 0.80
N GLU A 81 -15.32 1.29 0.11
CA GLU A 81 -14.14 2.13 -0.16
C GLU A 81 -13.40 2.48 1.13
N PHE A 82 -14.13 2.90 2.16
CA PHE A 82 -13.53 3.18 3.47
C PHE A 82 -12.88 1.93 4.09
N LEU A 83 -13.53 0.76 4.02
CA LEU A 83 -12.96 -0.49 4.53
C LEU A 83 -11.72 -0.93 3.74
N LEU A 84 -11.70 -0.75 2.42
CA LEU A 84 -10.55 -1.07 1.57
C LEU A 84 -9.38 -0.13 1.85
N LEU A 85 -9.64 1.17 2.03
CA LEU A 85 -8.63 2.13 2.49
C LEU A 85 -8.01 1.70 3.82
N ARG A 86 -8.83 1.32 4.81
CA ARG A 86 -8.33 0.84 6.11
C ARG A 86 -7.50 -0.44 5.98
N LYS A 87 -7.89 -1.38 5.12
CA LYS A 87 -7.10 -2.59 4.83
C LYS A 87 -5.76 -2.24 4.20
N LEU A 88 -5.74 -1.27 3.29
CA LEU A 88 -4.53 -0.82 2.61
C LEU A 88 -3.58 -0.16 3.61
N GLU A 89 -4.07 0.77 4.43
CA GLU A 89 -3.29 1.43 5.50
C GLU A 89 -2.64 0.40 6.43
N THR A 90 -3.41 -0.57 6.95
CA THR A 90 -2.86 -1.65 7.79
C THR A 90 -1.84 -2.52 7.05
N THR A 91 -2.04 -2.76 5.75
CA THR A 91 -1.08 -3.53 4.94
C THR A 91 0.22 -2.76 4.72
N MET A 92 0.14 -1.43 4.57
CA MET A 92 1.30 -0.53 4.47
C MET A 92 2.08 -0.45 5.78
N GLU A 93 1.40 -0.41 6.94
CA GLU A 93 2.07 -0.47 8.24
C GLU A 93 2.95 -1.74 8.38
N ILE A 94 2.53 -2.88 7.82
CA ILE A 94 3.33 -4.11 7.80
C ILE A 94 4.62 -3.96 6.97
N ILE A 95 4.58 -3.16 5.89
CA ILE A 95 5.75 -2.87 5.05
C ILE A 95 6.72 -1.97 5.81
N ASP A 96 6.22 -0.95 6.50
CA ASP A 96 7.07 0.01 7.21
C ASP A 96 7.84 -0.64 8.36
N LEU A 97 7.30 -1.70 8.98
CA LEU A 97 8.00 -2.55 9.95
C LEU A 97 9.25 -3.25 9.37
N LYS A 98 9.41 -3.32 8.03
CA LYS A 98 10.61 -3.88 7.39
C LYS A 98 11.72 -2.86 7.14
N HIS A 99 11.50 -1.57 7.39
CA HIS A 99 12.58 -0.59 7.38
C HIS A 99 13.50 -0.68 8.60
N CYS A 100 13.21 -1.54 9.58
CA CYS A 100 14.22 -1.97 10.55
C CYS A 100 15.05 -3.12 9.96
N HIS A 101 16.11 -2.77 9.21
CA HIS A 101 17.47 -3.32 9.35
C HIS A 101 18.36 -2.83 8.20
N SER A 102 18.82 -1.59 8.33
CA SER A 102 20.13 -1.20 7.80
C SER A 102 20.88 -0.24 8.73
N HIS A 103 20.74 -0.38 10.05
CA HIS A 103 21.86 -0.15 10.98
C HIS A 103 21.57 -0.69 12.40
N CYS A 104 22.19 -1.83 12.70
CA CYS A 104 22.82 -2.23 13.97
C CYS A 104 22.30 -1.63 15.31
N ASP A 105 21.71 -2.49 16.16
CA ASP A 105 21.44 -2.28 17.60
C ASP A 105 22.72 -2.22 18.48
N LYS A 106 23.84 -1.67 17.99
CA LYS A 106 25.08 -1.48 18.77
C LYS A 106 25.74 -0.12 18.62
N CYS A 107 25.01 0.92 18.24
CA CYS A 107 25.51 2.29 18.34
C CYS A 107 24.93 2.96 19.59
N TYR A 108 25.55 2.74 20.75
CA TYR A 108 25.52 3.74 21.81
C TYR A 108 26.42 4.87 21.33
N ASP A 109 25.84 5.90 20.72
CA ASP A 109 26.57 7.03 20.16
C ASP A 109 26.40 8.28 21.05
N PRO A 110 27.48 8.81 21.66
CA PRO A 110 27.48 10.09 22.37
C PRO A 110 27.41 11.31 21.44
N CYS A 111 27.45 11.14 20.11
CA CYS A 111 27.57 12.23 19.16
C CYS A 111 26.20 12.69 18.64
N HIS A 112 25.46 13.36 19.51
CA HIS A 112 24.39 14.26 19.11
C HIS A 112 25.03 15.46 18.41
N ASP A 113 24.56 15.82 17.20
CA ASP A 113 24.76 17.12 16.52
C ASP A 113 25.70 17.18 15.29
N HIS A 114 25.42 16.39 14.25
CA HIS A 114 25.84 16.78 12.89
C HIS A 114 24.65 16.80 11.92
N LYS A 115 24.21 18.03 11.62
CA LYS A 115 23.32 18.38 10.51
C LYS A 115 24.02 18.14 9.17
N HIS A 116 23.96 16.93 8.63
CA HIS A 116 24.28 16.69 7.22
C HIS A 116 23.29 15.69 6.63
N HIS A 117 22.13 16.19 6.19
CA HIS A 117 21.34 15.54 5.15
C HIS A 117 22.12 15.66 3.84
N HIS A 118 22.86 14.62 3.47
CA HIS A 118 23.38 14.48 2.12
C HIS A 118 22.31 13.78 1.28
N ASP A 119 21.74 14.52 0.32
CA ASP A 119 20.83 14.02 -0.70
C ASP A 119 21.48 12.82 -1.41
N CYS A 120 21.11 11.61 -1.01
CA CYS A 120 21.40 10.39 -1.75
C CYS A 120 20.25 10.22 -2.74
N GLY A 121 20.43 10.72 -3.95
CA GLY A 121 19.46 10.61 -5.04
C GLY A 121 19.31 9.17 -5.52
N CYS A 122 18.58 8.36 -4.78
CA CYS A 122 18.01 7.12 -5.28
C CYS A 122 16.61 7.42 -5.83
N ALA A 123 16.55 7.77 -7.11
CA ALA A 123 15.29 7.83 -7.84
C ALA A 123 14.68 6.42 -7.86
N PHE A 124 13.53 6.28 -7.21
CA PHE A 124 12.76 5.05 -7.14
C PHE A 124 11.96 4.90 -8.44
N GLU A 125 12.44 4.11 -9.40
CA GLU A 125 11.62 3.66 -10.53
C GLU A 125 11.14 2.22 -10.29
N PHE A 126 9.82 2.05 -10.43
CA PHE A 126 9.13 0.77 -10.30
C PHE A 126 9.57 -0.21 -11.39
N GLY A 127 10.12 -1.36 -10.97
CA GLY A 127 10.07 -2.63 -11.68
C GLY A 127 10.93 -2.77 -12.94
N THR A 128 12.13 -3.33 -12.79
CA THR A 128 12.73 -4.30 -13.74
C THR A 128 13.88 -5.05 -13.05
N ASP A 129 13.96 -6.37 -13.31
CA ASP A 129 15.12 -7.21 -13.03
C ASP A 129 16.41 -6.53 -13.55
N HIS A 130 17.26 -6.05 -12.65
CA HIS A 130 18.61 -5.62 -13.00
C HIS A 130 19.63 -6.45 -12.24
N LYS A 131 20.28 -7.36 -12.98
CA LYS A 131 21.57 -7.94 -12.59
C LYS A 131 22.55 -6.79 -12.36
N HIS A 132 22.96 -6.60 -11.11
CA HIS A 132 24.05 -5.70 -10.76
C HIS A 132 25.36 -6.27 -11.28
N GLU A 133 25.88 -5.70 -12.37
CA GLU A 133 27.27 -5.84 -12.81
C GLU A 133 27.83 -4.44 -13.04
N LYS A 134 28.03 -3.70 -11.94
CA LYS A 134 29.04 -2.64 -11.84
C LYS A 134 29.52 -2.59 -10.39
N GLU A 135 30.82 -2.82 -10.21
CA GLU A 135 31.54 -2.68 -8.96
C GLU A 135 31.29 -1.29 -8.37
N CYS A 136 30.71 -1.23 -7.17
CA CYS A 136 30.89 -0.09 -6.29
C CYS A 136 32.27 -0.27 -5.66
N ASP A 137 33.27 0.44 -6.18
CA ASP A 137 34.54 0.64 -5.49
C ASP A 137 34.30 1.55 -4.28
N CYS A 138 33.78 0.96 -3.21
CA CYS A 138 33.81 1.55 -1.87
C CYS A 138 34.94 0.86 -1.11
N GLU A 139 36.17 1.36 -1.24
CA GLU A 139 37.26 0.98 -0.34
C GLU A 139 37.01 1.62 1.04
N CYS A 140 36.24 0.95 1.89
CA CYS A 140 36.16 1.26 3.31
C CYS A 140 37.26 0.49 4.04
N ASP A 141 38.47 1.05 4.09
CA ASP A 141 39.58 0.49 4.83
C ASP A 141 39.51 0.92 6.31
N CYS A 142 38.64 0.26 7.09
CA CYS A 142 38.49 0.54 8.52
C CYS A 142 39.58 -0.17 9.34
N HIS A 143 40.76 0.44 9.42
CA HIS A 143 41.75 0.09 10.44
C HIS A 143 41.40 0.80 11.76
N CYS A 144 40.84 0.07 12.72
CA CYS A 144 40.63 0.56 14.08
C CYS A 144 41.93 0.47 14.90
N GLU A 145 42.82 1.45 14.82
CA GLU A 145 43.82 1.71 15.88
C GLU A 145 44.11 3.22 16.00
N GLY A 146 43.68 3.83 17.11
CA GLY A 146 44.24 5.10 17.61
C GLY A 146 43.60 6.40 17.11
N ASP A 147 43.33 7.29 18.07
CA ASP A 147 42.93 8.70 18.04
C ASP A 147 42.66 9.36 16.66
N CYS A 148 41.38 9.67 16.41
CA CYS A 148 40.93 10.49 15.28
C CYS A 148 41.38 11.94 15.44
N ASP A 149 42.35 12.38 14.63
CA ASP A 149 42.68 13.80 14.43
C ASP A 149 42.13 14.25 13.06
N CYS A 150 40.99 14.94 13.07
CA CYS A 150 40.29 15.39 11.87
C CYS A 150 40.90 16.70 11.37
N GLY A 151 41.84 16.63 10.42
CA GLY A 151 42.33 17.80 9.67
C GLY A 151 41.65 17.92 8.30
N CYS A 152 41.03 19.07 8.03
CA CYS A 152 40.60 19.44 6.67
C CYS A 152 41.85 19.77 5.83
N HIS A 153 42.01 19.13 4.67
CA HIS A 153 42.91 19.60 3.62
C HIS A 153 42.07 20.05 2.42
N ASP A 154 42.45 21.22 1.88
CA ASP A 154 41.79 21.96 0.80
C ASP A 154 41.58 21.16 -0.50
#